data_AF-A0AAF0UDA5-F1
#
_entry.id   AF-A0AAF0UDA5-F1
#
_cell.length_a   1.000
_cell.length_b   1.000
_cell.length_c   1.000
_cell.angle_alpha   90.00
_cell.angle_beta   90.00
_cell.angle_gamma   90.00
#
_symmetry.space_group_name_H-M   'P 1'
#
loop_
_entity.id
_entity.type
_entity.pdbx_description
1 polymer ?
#
loop_
_entity_poly.entity_id
_entity_poly.type
_entity_poly.pdbx_seq_one_letter_code
_entity_poly.pdbx_strand_id
1 'polypeptide(L)'
;MEVIRIKSEHPDDSNCIVNGRVKGRLKVTRAFGAGFLKQPKFNDVLLEMFRNVYIGNAPYVSCTPSLRHHRLCPGDQFLVLSSDGLYQDLSNEEVVSHVENFMEKFPDGDPAQHLIEELLFRAARKADTCSQADLISSAGMELHELLDIPQGDRRKYHDDVTVMVISLEGRIWKSSGKYL
;
A
#
# COMPACT_ATOMS: atom_id res chain seq x y z
N MET A 1 -8.16 -17.03 -2.65
CA MET A 1 -7.81 -17.66 -1.36
C MET A 1 -8.44 -16.95 -0.16
N GLU A 2 -8.23 -15.64 0.06
CA GLU A 2 -8.84 -14.94 1.21
C GLU A 2 -10.36 -14.67 1.10
N VAL A 3 -10.85 -14.30 -0.08
CA VAL A 3 -12.31 -14.12 -0.31
C VAL A 3 -13.06 -15.42 -0.09
N ILE A 4 -12.49 -16.55 -0.56
CA ILE A 4 -13.07 -17.89 -0.38
C ILE A 4 -13.10 -18.24 1.10
N ARG A 5 -12.00 -17.99 1.83
CA ARG A 5 -11.93 -18.21 3.29
C ARG A 5 -13.06 -17.46 4.01
N ILE A 6 -13.22 -16.16 3.77
CA ILE A 6 -14.27 -15.37 4.41
C ILE A 6 -15.66 -15.92 4.05
N LYS A 7 -15.93 -16.22 2.78
CA LYS A 7 -17.22 -16.82 2.37
C LYS A 7 -17.49 -18.17 3.01
N SER A 8 -16.46 -18.99 3.25
CA SER A 8 -16.61 -20.29 3.92
C SER A 8 -16.79 -20.17 5.43
N GLU A 9 -16.20 -19.15 6.06
CA GLU A 9 -16.38 -18.86 7.48
C GLU A 9 -17.75 -18.24 7.80
N HIS A 10 -18.39 -17.62 6.79
CA HIS A 10 -19.67 -16.92 6.89
C HIS A 10 -20.66 -17.40 5.80
N PRO A 11 -21.03 -18.70 5.77
CA PRO A 11 -21.86 -19.28 4.70
C PRO A 11 -23.30 -18.74 4.67
N ASP A 12 -23.76 -18.17 5.79
CA ASP A 12 -25.07 -17.54 5.99
C ASP A 12 -25.10 -16.05 5.63
N ASP A 13 -23.94 -15.45 5.29
CA ASP A 13 -23.83 -14.04 4.92
C ASP A 13 -23.36 -13.86 3.47
N SER A 14 -24.32 -13.75 2.55
CA SER A 14 -24.04 -13.46 1.14
C SER A 14 -23.35 -12.11 0.92
N ASN A 15 -23.41 -11.20 1.90
CA ASN A 15 -22.85 -9.86 1.87
C ASN A 15 -21.57 -9.73 2.71
N CYS A 16 -20.91 -10.85 3.05
CA CYS A 16 -19.62 -10.83 3.75
C CYS A 16 -18.53 -10.08 2.95
N ILE A 17 -18.62 -10.09 1.60
CA ILE A 17 -17.77 -9.32 0.68
C ILE A 17 -18.66 -8.55 -0.30
N VAL A 18 -18.53 -7.22 -0.33
CA VAL A 18 -19.28 -6.31 -1.21
C VAL A 18 -18.31 -5.36 -1.88
N ASN A 19 -18.38 -5.22 -3.21
CA ASN A 19 -17.49 -4.36 -4.01
C ASN A 19 -16.00 -4.57 -3.70
N GLY A 20 -15.60 -5.83 -3.52
CA GLY A 20 -14.21 -6.19 -3.19
C GLY A 20 -13.75 -5.83 -1.78
N ARG A 21 -14.67 -5.45 -0.87
CA ARG A 21 -14.39 -5.05 0.51
C ARG A 21 -15.15 -5.93 1.50
N VAL A 22 -14.55 -6.21 2.65
CA VAL A 22 -15.19 -6.92 3.76
C VAL A 22 -16.34 -6.08 4.30
N LYS A 23 -17.56 -6.63 4.26
CA LYS A 23 -18.83 -5.95 4.57
C LYS A 23 -19.01 -4.61 3.85
N GLY A 24 -18.36 -4.43 2.70
CA GLY A 24 -18.35 -3.15 1.96
C GLY A 24 -17.52 -2.04 2.62
N ARG A 25 -16.86 -2.29 3.75
CA ARG A 25 -16.14 -1.26 4.53
C ARG A 25 -14.63 -1.32 4.30
N LEU A 26 -14.00 -2.47 4.48
CA LEU A 26 -12.54 -2.60 4.56
C LEU A 26 -11.97 -3.37 3.36
N LYS A 27 -10.97 -2.80 2.67
CA LYS A 27 -10.33 -3.44 1.51
C LYS A 27 -9.44 -4.62 1.93
N VAL A 28 -8.75 -4.51 3.06
CA VAL A 28 -7.92 -5.59 3.62
C VAL A 28 -8.77 -6.62 4.38
N THR A 29 -8.41 -7.90 4.27
CA THR A 29 -9.09 -9.01 4.95
C THR A 29 -8.48 -9.36 6.31
N ARG A 30 -7.29 -8.81 6.59
CA ARG A 30 -6.56 -8.99 7.84
C ARG A 30 -5.99 -7.66 8.29
N ALA A 31 -6.20 -7.33 9.56
CA ALA A 31 -5.74 -6.08 10.16
C ALA A 31 -5.71 -6.16 11.69
N PHE A 32 -4.79 -5.44 12.31
CA PHE A 32 -4.95 -4.99 13.69
C PHE A 32 -6.08 -3.94 13.76
N GLY A 33 -6.66 -3.72 14.95
CA GLY A 33 -7.82 -2.82 15.08
C GLY A 33 -9.08 -3.35 14.38
N ALA A 34 -9.84 -2.49 13.72
CA ALA A 34 -11.09 -2.82 13.01
C ALA A 34 -12.10 -3.64 13.86
N GLY A 35 -12.24 -3.29 15.14
CA GLY A 35 -13.03 -4.04 16.11
C GLY A 35 -14.48 -4.28 15.68
N PHE A 36 -15.07 -3.31 14.96
CA PHE A 36 -16.42 -3.38 14.42
C PHE A 36 -16.67 -4.51 13.40
N LEU A 37 -15.60 -5.11 12.84
CA LEU A 37 -15.67 -6.31 12.00
C LEU A 37 -15.22 -7.59 12.74
N LYS A 38 -14.80 -7.48 14.01
CA LYS A 38 -14.28 -8.59 14.80
C LYS A 38 -15.23 -9.08 15.88
N GLN A 39 -15.98 -8.19 16.51
CA GLN A 39 -16.99 -8.55 17.52
C GLN A 39 -18.20 -7.61 17.44
N PRO A 40 -19.43 -8.12 17.59
CA PRO A 40 -20.65 -7.29 17.56
C PRO A 40 -20.61 -6.12 18.53
N LYS A 41 -20.12 -6.35 19.76
CA LYS A 41 -20.04 -5.31 20.79
C LYS A 41 -19.27 -4.05 20.36
N PHE A 42 -18.27 -4.19 19.48
CA PHE A 42 -17.50 -3.05 18.96
C PHE A 42 -18.19 -2.39 17.76
N ASN A 43 -19.05 -3.14 17.05
CA ASN A 43 -19.94 -2.58 16.05
C ASN A 43 -21.06 -1.76 16.70
N ASP A 44 -21.58 -2.19 17.85
CA ASP A 44 -22.66 -1.51 18.57
C ASP A 44 -22.26 -0.14 19.13
N VAL A 45 -20.97 0.08 19.38
CA VAL A 45 -20.43 1.38 19.82
C VAL A 45 -20.41 2.41 18.68
N LEU A 46 -20.51 1.98 17.42
CA LEU A 46 -20.59 2.89 16.29
C LEU A 46 -21.95 3.61 16.24
N LEU A 47 -21.96 4.82 15.69
CA LEU A 47 -23.21 5.47 15.28
C LEU A 47 -23.98 4.56 14.33
N GLU A 48 -25.30 4.57 14.42
CA GLU A 48 -26.18 3.63 13.72
C GLU A 48 -25.89 3.53 12.21
N MET A 49 -25.65 4.66 11.54
CA MET A 49 -25.29 4.71 10.11
C MET A 49 -23.96 4.03 9.74
N PHE A 50 -23.06 3.85 10.70
CA PHE A 50 -21.76 3.19 10.51
C PHE A 50 -21.76 1.73 10.96
N ARG A 51 -22.83 1.28 11.62
CA ARG A 51 -22.96 -0.13 11.99
C ARG A 51 -23.02 -1.00 10.75
N ASN A 52 -22.48 -2.19 10.89
CA ASN A 52 -22.60 -3.26 9.91
C ASN A 52 -23.72 -4.18 10.35
N VAL A 53 -24.43 -4.77 9.39
CA VAL A 53 -25.28 -5.94 9.66
C VAL A 53 -24.33 -7.08 10.02
N TYR A 54 -24.16 -7.32 11.31
CA TYR A 54 -23.26 -8.35 11.84
C TYR A 54 -24.08 -9.62 12.07
N ILE A 55 -23.72 -10.71 11.40
CA ILE A 55 -24.42 -12.00 11.55
C ILE A 55 -23.59 -12.90 12.45
N GLY A 56 -24.21 -13.41 13.52
CA GLY A 56 -23.52 -14.22 14.52
C GLY A 56 -22.45 -13.44 15.29
N ASN A 57 -21.42 -14.16 15.75
CA ASN A 57 -20.32 -13.62 16.56
C ASN A 57 -18.93 -13.86 15.93
N ALA A 58 -18.88 -14.46 14.74
CA ALA A 58 -17.62 -14.79 14.07
C ALA A 58 -16.97 -13.53 13.50
N PRO A 59 -15.64 -13.36 13.63
CA PRO A 59 -14.94 -12.21 13.05
C PRO A 59 -14.91 -12.29 11.51
N TYR A 60 -15.19 -11.16 10.84
CA TYR A 60 -15.05 -11.04 9.38
C TYR A 60 -13.61 -10.71 8.95
N VAL A 61 -12.80 -10.16 9.87
CA VAL A 61 -11.38 -9.86 9.64
C VAL A 61 -10.52 -10.45 10.75
N SER A 62 -9.36 -10.98 10.38
CA SER A 62 -8.41 -11.59 11.33
C SER A 62 -7.22 -10.67 11.58
N CYS A 63 -6.56 -10.78 12.74
CA CYS A 63 -5.22 -10.19 12.96
C CYS A 63 -4.11 -11.24 12.92
N THR A 64 -4.42 -12.49 12.57
CA THR A 64 -3.42 -13.55 12.39
C THR A 64 -2.71 -13.36 11.05
N PRO A 65 -1.37 -13.21 11.03
CA PRO A 65 -0.63 -13.03 9.79
C PRO A 65 -0.56 -14.34 8.98
N SER A 66 -0.18 -14.22 7.70
CA SER A 66 0.35 -15.36 6.95
C SER A 66 1.84 -15.47 7.24
N LEU A 67 2.31 -16.68 7.56
CA LEU A 67 3.72 -16.94 7.87
C LEU A 67 4.37 -17.66 6.70
N ARG A 68 5.47 -17.10 6.17
CA ARG A 68 6.30 -17.74 5.16
C ARG A 68 7.75 -17.75 5.65
N HIS A 69 8.36 -18.93 5.66
CA HIS A 69 9.78 -19.09 5.90
C HIS A 69 10.50 -19.21 4.56
N HIS A 70 11.57 -18.44 4.40
CA HIS A 70 12.48 -18.52 3.25
C HIS A 70 13.90 -18.73 3.79
N ARG A 71 14.60 -19.72 3.24
CA ARG A 71 16.01 -19.95 3.58
C ARG A 71 16.85 -19.21 2.56
N LEU A 72 17.65 -18.25 3.03
CA LEU A 72 18.53 -17.48 2.16
C LEU A 72 19.49 -18.39 1.38
N CYS A 73 19.66 -18.06 0.11
CA CYS A 73 20.60 -18.67 -0.80
C CYS A 73 21.56 -17.60 -1.36
N PRO A 74 22.70 -18.00 -1.95
CA PRO A 74 23.66 -17.03 -2.50
C PRO A 74 23.11 -16.09 -3.59
N GLY A 75 21.95 -16.40 -4.18
CA GLY A 75 21.29 -15.53 -5.16
C GLY A 75 20.34 -14.50 -4.55
N ASP A 76 20.04 -14.56 -3.25
CA ASP A 76 19.16 -13.58 -2.59
C ASP A 76 19.96 -12.31 -2.25
N GLN A 77 19.75 -11.22 -2.99
CA GLN A 77 20.54 -9.98 -2.85
C GLN A 77 19.94 -8.97 -1.85
N PHE A 78 18.61 -8.82 -1.87
CA PHE A 78 17.90 -7.89 -1.02
C PHE A 78 16.44 -8.31 -0.78
N LEU A 79 15.80 -7.68 0.20
CA LEU A 79 14.37 -7.79 0.49
C LEU A 79 13.75 -6.39 0.50
N VAL A 80 12.67 -6.20 -0.25
CA VAL A 80 11.86 -4.97 -0.22
C VAL A 80 10.62 -5.21 0.63
N LEU A 81 10.42 -4.36 1.65
CA LEU A 81 9.18 -4.27 2.42
C LEU A 81 8.54 -2.92 2.11
N SER A 82 7.26 -2.91 1.74
CA SER A 82 6.57 -1.67 1.37
C SER A 82 5.06 -1.70 1.64
N SER A 83 4.47 -0.50 1.72
CA SER A 83 3.01 -0.33 1.71
C SER A 83 2.44 -0.54 0.29
N ASP A 84 1.13 -0.75 0.19
CA ASP A 84 0.43 -0.95 -1.08
C ASP A 84 0.46 0.28 -2.00
N GLY A 85 0.66 1.48 -1.44
CA GLY A 85 0.87 2.72 -2.19
C GLY A 85 1.96 2.61 -3.25
N LEU A 86 3.05 1.87 -2.99
CA LEU A 86 4.12 1.66 -3.97
C LEU A 86 3.62 0.97 -5.25
N TYR A 87 2.72 -0.01 -5.07
CA TYR A 87 2.28 -0.90 -6.14
C TYR A 87 1.04 -0.39 -6.89
N GLN A 88 0.63 0.85 -6.64
CA GLN A 88 -0.35 1.54 -7.48
C GLN A 88 0.27 1.96 -8.82
N ASP A 89 1.59 2.18 -8.84
CA ASP A 89 2.33 2.71 -9.98
C ASP A 89 3.47 1.80 -10.48
N LEU A 90 3.92 0.86 -9.64
CA LEU A 90 5.03 -0.05 -9.93
C LEU A 90 4.60 -1.51 -9.77
N SER A 91 4.99 -2.37 -10.71
CA SER A 91 4.91 -3.83 -10.58
C SER A 91 6.04 -4.38 -9.70
N ASN A 92 5.89 -5.61 -9.20
CA ASN A 92 6.94 -6.26 -8.40
C ASN A 92 8.26 -6.36 -9.18
N GLU A 93 8.16 -6.67 -10.48
CA GLU A 93 9.29 -6.83 -11.39
C GLU A 93 10.00 -5.48 -11.62
N GLU A 94 9.24 -4.40 -11.77
CA GLU A 94 9.81 -3.05 -11.86
C GLU A 94 10.49 -2.65 -10.56
N VAL A 95 9.89 -2.90 -9.40
CA VAL A 95 10.51 -2.59 -8.10
C VAL A 95 11.87 -3.29 -7.97
N VAL A 96 11.93 -4.59 -8.29
CA VAL A 96 13.19 -5.36 -8.26
C VAL A 96 14.21 -4.78 -9.24
N SER A 97 13.79 -4.50 -10.48
CA SER A 97 14.67 -3.92 -11.51
C SER A 97 15.19 -2.54 -11.12
N HIS A 98 14.38 -1.67 -10.52
CA HIS A 98 14.82 -0.35 -10.06
C HIS A 98 15.86 -0.48 -8.94
N VAL A 99 15.65 -1.37 -7.97
CA VAL A 99 16.60 -1.59 -6.88
C VAL A 99 17.91 -2.17 -7.39
N GLU A 100 17.87 -3.22 -8.22
CA GLU A 100 19.07 -3.85 -8.80
C GLU A 100 19.91 -2.85 -9.60
N ASN A 101 19.29 -2.17 -10.56
CA ASN A 101 19.98 -1.19 -11.41
C ASN A 101 20.55 -0.03 -10.61
N PHE A 102 19.85 0.42 -9.56
CA PHE A 102 20.31 1.53 -8.74
C PHE A 102 21.48 1.11 -7.84
N MET A 103 21.41 -0.06 -7.20
CA MET A 103 22.49 -0.57 -6.37
C MET A 103 23.78 -0.84 -7.16
N GLU A 104 23.67 -1.23 -8.43
CA GLU A 104 24.83 -1.41 -9.33
C GLU A 104 25.48 -0.07 -9.69
N LYS A 105 24.69 0.94 -10.04
CA LYS A 105 25.19 2.25 -10.50
C LYS A 105 25.63 3.17 -9.37
N PHE A 106 24.94 3.09 -8.23
CA PHE A 106 25.10 3.97 -7.08
C PHE A 106 25.29 3.14 -5.81
N PRO A 107 26.49 2.55 -5.61
CA PRO A 107 26.75 1.63 -4.51
C PRO A 107 26.73 2.29 -3.12
N ASP A 108 26.65 3.62 -3.04
CA ASP A 108 26.48 4.43 -1.83
C ASP A 108 25.15 5.22 -1.78
N GLY A 109 24.25 5.01 -2.74
CA GLY A 109 22.93 5.67 -2.78
C GLY A 109 21.84 4.94 -2.00
N ASP A 110 20.74 5.63 -1.67
CA ASP A 110 19.58 5.01 -1.00
C ASP A 110 18.57 4.45 -2.02
N PRO A 111 18.48 3.12 -2.20
CA PRO A 111 17.54 2.52 -3.16
C PRO A 111 16.06 2.70 -2.75
N ALA A 112 15.76 2.87 -1.46
CA ALA A 112 14.40 3.12 -1.02
C ALA A 112 13.97 4.54 -1.41
N GLN A 113 14.85 5.52 -1.25
CA GLN A 113 14.63 6.88 -1.74
C GLN A 113 14.43 6.90 -3.25
N HIS A 114 15.27 6.17 -4.01
CA HIS A 114 15.13 6.07 -5.46
C HIS A 114 13.75 5.53 -5.90
N LEU A 115 13.23 4.49 -5.23
CA LEU A 115 11.90 3.95 -5.52
C LEU A 115 10.79 4.98 -5.27
N ILE A 116 10.92 5.79 -4.21
CA ILE A 116 9.94 6.85 -3.90
C ILE A 116 10.00 7.93 -4.98
N GLU A 117 11.19 8.36 -5.40
CA GLU A 117 11.37 9.35 -6.46
C GLU A 117 10.77 8.87 -7.79
N GLU A 118 11.05 7.62 -8.20
CA GLU A 118 10.48 7.03 -9.41
C GLU A 118 8.95 6.99 -9.36
N LEU A 119 8.37 6.60 -8.22
CA LEU A 119 6.92 6.61 -8.05
C LEU A 119 6.35 8.03 -8.19
N LEU A 120 6.97 9.03 -7.57
CA LEU A 120 6.50 10.42 -7.66
C LEU A 120 6.60 10.96 -9.09
N PHE A 121 7.67 10.63 -9.83
CA PHE A 121 7.77 10.95 -11.25
C PHE A 121 6.65 10.31 -12.08
N ARG A 122 6.28 9.06 -11.80
CA ARG A 122 5.15 8.40 -12.48
C ARG A 122 3.81 9.04 -12.11
N ALA A 123 3.60 9.37 -10.83
CA ALA A 123 2.39 10.02 -10.36
C ALA A 123 2.20 11.39 -11.02
N ALA A 124 3.27 12.20 -11.11
CA ALA A 124 3.27 13.48 -11.82
C ALA A 124 2.90 13.30 -13.30
N ARG A 125 3.57 12.38 -14.01
CA ARG A 125 3.26 12.08 -15.42
C ARG A 125 1.83 11.59 -15.65
N LYS A 126 1.26 10.84 -14.70
CA LYS A 126 -0.14 10.39 -14.78
C LYS A 126 -1.10 11.56 -14.62
N ALA A 127 -0.82 12.50 -13.72
CA ALA A 127 -1.59 13.72 -13.56
C ALA A 127 -1.73 14.49 -14.89
N ASP A 128 -0.64 14.55 -15.65
CA ASP A 128 -0.58 15.23 -16.96
C ASP A 128 -1.51 14.61 -18.01
N THR A 129 -1.71 13.30 -17.96
CA THR A 129 -2.57 12.60 -18.92
C THR A 129 -4.06 12.70 -18.58
N CYS A 130 -4.39 12.99 -17.33
CA CYS A 130 -5.76 13.11 -16.83
C CYS A 130 -6.30 14.55 -16.92
N SER A 131 -5.44 15.56 -17.09
CA SER A 131 -5.80 16.98 -17.28
C SER A 131 -6.30 17.29 -18.70
N GLN A 132 -7.10 16.39 -19.27
CA GLN A 132 -7.79 16.61 -20.55
C GLN A 132 -8.98 17.60 -20.44
N ALA A 133 -9.12 18.30 -19.31
CA ALA A 133 -10.27 19.17 -19.01
C ALA A 133 -9.97 20.68 -19.04
N ASP A 134 -8.71 21.15 -19.00
CA ASP A 134 -8.43 22.60 -18.97
C ASP A 134 -7.46 23.03 -20.08
N LEU A 135 -8.04 23.69 -21.09
CA LEU A 135 -7.43 24.10 -22.37
C LEU A 135 -6.44 25.29 -22.29
N ILE A 136 -5.85 25.62 -21.12
CA ILE A 136 -4.93 26.79 -21.01
C ILE A 136 -3.74 26.57 -20.05
N SER A 137 -3.19 25.36 -19.94
CA SER A 137 -1.83 25.19 -19.37
C SER A 137 -1.07 24.11 -20.12
N SER A 138 -0.19 24.53 -21.03
CA SER A 138 0.70 23.66 -21.80
C SER A 138 1.99 23.32 -21.03
N ALA A 139 1.87 23.01 -19.74
CA ALA A 139 2.96 22.50 -18.92
C ALA A 139 2.40 21.36 -18.07
N GLY A 140 2.94 20.16 -18.25
CA GLY A 140 2.68 19.06 -17.33
C GLY A 140 3.12 19.43 -15.92
N MET A 141 2.54 18.78 -14.93
CA MET A 141 2.92 18.87 -13.54
C MET A 141 4.37 18.39 -13.38
N GLU A 142 5.28 19.32 -13.13
CA GLU A 142 6.64 18.98 -12.75
C GLU A 142 6.64 18.35 -11.35
N LEU A 143 7.66 17.53 -11.01
CA LEU A 143 7.78 16.90 -9.69
C LEU A 143 7.66 17.92 -8.55
N HIS A 144 8.19 19.14 -8.75
CA HIS A 144 8.10 20.22 -7.77
C HIS A 144 6.65 20.65 -7.52
N GLU A 145 5.84 20.75 -8.58
CA GLU A 145 4.42 21.08 -8.47
C GLU A 145 3.63 19.99 -7.74
N LEU A 146 3.96 18.71 -7.96
CA LEU A 146 3.35 17.59 -7.21
C LEU A 146 3.67 17.68 -5.70
N LEU A 147 4.91 18.01 -5.35
CA LEU A 147 5.36 18.13 -3.96
C LEU A 147 4.70 19.32 -3.24
N ASP A 148 4.38 20.38 -3.96
CA ASP A 148 3.74 21.59 -3.45
C ASP A 148 2.21 21.46 -3.29
N ILE A 149 1.62 20.33 -3.72
CA ILE A 149 0.19 20.07 -3.52
C ILE A 149 -0.16 20.14 -2.02
N PRO A 150 -1.18 20.94 -1.65
CA PRO A 150 -1.62 21.06 -0.27
C PRO A 150 -1.99 19.73 0.38
N GLN A 151 -1.77 19.65 1.70
CA GLN A 151 -2.23 18.52 2.50
C GLN A 151 -3.76 18.36 2.35
N GLY A 152 -4.20 17.17 1.97
CA GLY A 152 -5.61 16.85 1.68
C GLY A 152 -5.85 16.50 0.21
N ASP A 153 -5.15 17.15 -0.71
CA ASP A 153 -5.30 16.90 -2.15
C ASP A 153 -4.28 15.91 -2.71
N ARG A 154 -3.18 15.66 -1.98
CA ARG A 154 -2.12 14.69 -2.39
C ARG A 154 -2.65 13.28 -2.70
N ARG A 155 -3.66 12.83 -1.94
CA ARG A 155 -4.32 11.52 -2.13
C ARG A 155 -5.03 11.34 -3.47
N LYS A 156 -5.21 12.42 -4.25
CA LYS A 156 -5.71 12.35 -5.63
C LYS A 156 -4.67 11.83 -6.61
N TYR A 157 -3.39 11.88 -6.23
CA TYR A 157 -2.26 11.60 -7.12
C TYR A 157 -1.52 10.32 -6.70
N HIS A 158 -1.24 10.16 -5.41
CA HIS A 158 -0.65 8.94 -4.86
C HIS A 158 -1.10 8.71 -3.41
N ASP A 159 -0.99 7.47 -2.93
CA ASP A 159 -1.26 7.11 -1.53
C ASP A 159 -0.02 7.30 -0.64
N ASP A 160 -0.17 7.09 0.67
CA ASP A 160 0.97 7.08 1.59
C ASP A 160 1.92 5.91 1.27
N VAL A 161 3.16 6.23 0.91
CA VAL A 161 4.18 5.24 0.52
C VAL A 161 5.21 5.08 1.63
N THR A 162 5.51 3.84 1.99
CA THR A 162 6.65 3.47 2.84
C THR A 162 7.42 2.36 2.16
N VAL A 163 8.75 2.50 2.11
CA VAL A 163 9.65 1.52 1.51
C VAL A 163 10.83 1.28 2.45
N MET A 164 11.21 0.02 2.62
CA MET A 164 12.42 -0.42 3.29
C MET A 164 13.12 -1.44 2.41
N VAL A 165 14.38 -1.18 2.08
CA VAL A 165 15.23 -2.10 1.33
C VAL A 165 16.29 -2.66 2.28
N ILE A 166 16.28 -3.97 2.46
CA ILE A 166 17.22 -4.70 3.32
C ILE A 166 18.20 -5.42 2.40
N SER A 167 19.48 -5.00 2.38
CA SER A 167 20.51 -5.75 1.65
C SER A 167 20.90 -7.00 2.45
N LEU A 168 20.91 -8.14 1.75
CA LEU A 168 21.24 -9.45 2.29
C LEU A 168 22.71 -9.82 2.04
N GLU A 169 23.40 -9.06 1.19
CA GLU A 169 24.85 -9.12 0.96
C GLU A 169 25.67 -8.50 2.11
N GLY A 170 25.02 -8.06 3.19
CA GLY A 170 25.68 -7.53 4.40
C GLY A 170 25.90 -6.02 4.41
N ARG A 171 25.22 -5.24 3.55
CA ARG A 171 25.28 -3.76 3.56
C ARG A 171 24.09 -3.18 4.34
N ILE A 172 24.34 -2.35 5.35
CA ILE A 172 23.27 -1.65 6.07
C ILE A 172 23.25 -0.19 5.62
N TRP A 173 22.19 0.21 4.92
CA TRP A 173 21.91 1.60 4.57
C TRP A 173 21.31 2.32 5.78
N LYS A 174 21.93 3.42 6.22
CA LYS A 174 21.33 4.29 7.23
C LYS A 174 20.57 5.40 6.50
N SER A 175 19.27 5.50 6.74
CA SER A 175 18.45 6.61 6.25
C SER A 175 19.06 7.94 6.72
N SER A 176 19.44 8.79 5.77
CA SER A 176 19.87 10.16 6.00
C SER A 176 18.66 11.10 6.19
N GLY A 177 17.80 10.77 7.15
CA GLY A 177 16.76 11.69 7.59
C GLY A 177 17.35 12.79 8.47
N LYS A 178 17.61 13.97 7.90
CA LYS A 178 17.64 15.20 8.70
C LYS A 178 16.20 15.60 8.96
N TYR A 179 15.68 15.25 10.14
CA TYR A 179 14.52 15.93 10.68
C TYR A 179 14.95 17.38 10.98
N LEU A 180 14.39 18.34 10.23
CA LEU A 180 14.37 19.75 10.62
C LEU A 180 13.25 19.97 11.63
#